data_AF-A0A2R7ST09-F1
#
_entry.id   AF-A0A2R7ST09-F1
#
_cell.length_a   1.000
_cell.length_b   1.000
_cell.length_c   1.000
_cell.angle_alpha   90.00
_cell.angle_beta   90.00
_cell.angle_gamma   90.00
#
_symmetry.space_group_name_H-M   'P 1'
#
loop_
_entity.id
_entity.type
_entity.pdbx_description
1 polymer ?
#
loop_
_entity_poly.entity_id
_entity_poly.type
_entity_poly.pdbx_seq_one_letter_code
_entity_poly.pdbx_strand_id
1 'polypeptide(L)'
;MWLKHTSPAERRTLTATFAGYGVDGFDYMIYTFLIPTLIAAWGMSKAEAGYIATGALLTSAIGGWAAGVLADRYGRVRVLQWTVLWFATFTALSGFTSSFGELFFTRAMQG
;
A
#
# COMPACT_ATOMS: atom_id res chain seq x y z
N MET A 1 15.89 -17.94 -20.71
CA MET A 1 15.57 -16.93 -19.66
C MET A 1 14.49 -16.01 -20.23
N TRP A 2 13.26 -16.12 -19.73
CA TRP A 2 12.03 -15.53 -20.28
C TRP A 2 12.06 -13.99 -20.50
N LEU A 3 13.00 -13.30 -19.83
CA LEU A 3 13.31 -11.87 -19.99
C LEU A 3 13.86 -11.46 -21.37
N LYS A 4 14.27 -12.40 -22.23
CA LYS A 4 14.79 -12.11 -23.58
C LYS A 4 13.69 -11.95 -24.65
N HIS A 5 12.44 -12.32 -24.34
CA HIS A 5 11.30 -12.23 -25.27
C HIS A 5 10.35 -11.06 -24.96
N THR A 6 10.66 -10.25 -23.95
CA THR A 6 9.82 -9.14 -23.50
C THR A 6 10.17 -7.86 -24.24
N SER A 7 9.14 -7.14 -24.69
CA SER A 7 9.27 -5.83 -25.33
C SER A 7 9.87 -4.79 -24.37
N PRO A 8 10.46 -3.68 -24.87
CA PRO A 8 10.99 -2.61 -24.03
C PRO A 8 9.95 -2.02 -23.05
N ALA A 9 8.67 -2.02 -23.44
CA ALA A 9 7.57 -1.58 -22.61
C ALA A 9 7.32 -2.53 -21.43
N GLU A 10 7.26 -3.85 -21.68
CA GLU A 10 7.06 -4.85 -20.62
C GLU A 10 8.20 -4.87 -19.61
N ARG A 11 9.44 -4.64 -20.07
CA ARG A 11 10.61 -4.55 -19.19
C ARG A 11 10.55 -3.32 -18.26
N ARG A 12 10.03 -2.20 -18.75
CA ARG A 12 9.76 -0.99 -17.94
C ARG A 12 8.64 -1.24 -16.93
N THR A 13 7.56 -1.91 -17.34
CA THR A 13 6.46 -2.25 -16.43
C THR A 13 6.95 -3.19 -15.32
N LEU A 14 7.73 -4.22 -15.66
CA LEU A 14 8.32 -5.13 -14.68
C LEU A 14 9.19 -4.41 -13.65
N THR A 15 10.06 -3.52 -14.11
CA THR A 15 10.92 -2.74 -13.19
C THR A 15 10.10 -1.76 -12.35
N ALA A 16 9.08 -1.11 -12.91
CA ALA A 16 8.19 -0.23 -12.17
C ALA A 16 7.39 -0.99 -11.10
N THR A 17 6.80 -2.14 -11.45
CA THR A 17 6.05 -2.97 -10.48
C THR A 17 6.96 -3.53 -9.40
N PHE A 18 8.17 -3.96 -9.75
CA PHE A 18 9.15 -4.46 -8.78
C PHE A 18 9.63 -3.36 -7.82
N ALA A 19 9.90 -2.17 -8.35
CA ALA A 19 10.24 -1.01 -7.53
C ALA A 19 9.07 -0.60 -6.63
N GLY A 20 7.84 -0.59 -7.16
CA GLY A 20 6.63 -0.31 -6.39
C GLY A 20 6.42 -1.30 -5.24
N TYR A 21 6.60 -2.61 -5.50
CA TYR A 21 6.56 -3.63 -4.47
C TYR A 21 7.66 -3.46 -3.41
N GLY A 22 8.86 -3.06 -3.83
CA GLY A 22 9.94 -2.74 -2.89
C GLY A 22 9.62 -1.54 -1.99
N VAL A 23 9.02 -0.49 -2.55
CA VAL A 23 8.57 0.69 -1.80
C VAL A 23 7.45 0.32 -0.82
N ASP A 24 6.50 -0.51 -1.23
CA ASP A 24 5.43 -1.01 -0.38
C ASP A 24 5.97 -1.83 0.81
N GLY A 25 6.87 -2.77 0.54
CA GLY A 25 7.55 -3.53 1.60
C GLY A 25 8.35 -2.64 2.55
N PHE A 26 8.98 -1.59 2.04
CA PHE A 26 9.68 -0.60 2.86
C PHE A 26 8.74 0.20 3.76
N ASP A 27 7.59 0.67 3.24
CA ASP A 27 6.58 1.40 4.03
C ASP A 27 6.01 0.52 5.17
N TYR A 28 5.80 -0.77 4.90
CA TYR A 28 5.36 -1.71 5.93
C TYR A 28 6.42 -1.92 7.03
N MET A 29 7.70 -2.03 6.65
CA MET A 29 8.79 -2.18 7.62
C MET A 29 9.01 -0.92 8.45
N ILE A 30 9.10 0.26 7.83
CA ILE A 30 9.35 1.51 8.54
C ILE A 30 8.24 1.79 9.56
N TYR A 31 6.99 1.45 9.23
CA TYR A 31 5.85 1.59 10.12
C TYR A 31 6.01 0.79 11.42
N THR A 32 6.49 -0.46 11.33
CA THR A 32 6.74 -1.31 12.51
C THR A 32 7.75 -0.66 13.46
N PHE A 33 8.74 0.07 12.93
CA PHE A 33 9.70 0.85 13.72
C PHE A 33 9.13 2.18 14.23
N LEU A 34 8.15 2.77 13.53
CA LEU A 34 7.52 4.04 13.91
C LEU A 34 6.45 3.89 15.00
N ILE A 35 5.78 2.74 15.13
CA ILE A 35 4.71 2.52 16.13
C ILE A 35 5.10 2.99 17.55
N PRO A 36 6.27 2.62 18.13
CA PRO A 36 6.63 3.07 19.47
C PRO A 36 6.81 4.59 19.58
N THR A 37 7.31 5.22 18.51
CA THR A 37 7.51 6.67 18.42
C THR A 37 6.16 7.39 18.33
N LEU A 38 5.22 6.87 17.53
CA LEU A 38 3.86 7.40 17.41
C LEU A 38 3.07 7.26 18.72
N ILE A 39 3.24 6.14 19.43
CA ILE A 39 2.69 5.93 20.77
C ILE A 39 3.19 7.02 21.74
N ALA A 40 4.49 7.32 21.73
CA ALA A 40 5.07 8.34 22.59
C ALA A 40 4.68 9.78 22.17
N ALA A 41 4.61 10.06 20.86
CA ALA A 41 4.32 11.39 20.33
C ALA A 41 2.85 11.78 20.45
N TRP A 42 1.93 10.83 20.28
CA TRP A 42 0.47 11.08 20.30
C TRP A 42 -0.22 10.54 21.55
N GLY A 43 0.52 9.96 22.50
CA GLY A 43 -0.05 9.41 23.75
C GLY A 43 -0.97 8.21 23.52
N MET A 44 -0.76 7.50 22.41
CA MET A 44 -1.65 6.46 21.90
C MET A 44 -1.48 5.14 22.68
N SER A 45 -2.56 4.38 22.87
CA SER A 45 -2.48 3.05 23.48
C SER A 45 -1.91 2.01 22.50
N LYS A 46 -1.31 0.93 23.04
CA LYS A 46 -0.86 -0.21 22.22
C LYS A 46 -2.01 -0.87 21.44
N ALA A 47 -3.23 -0.80 21.97
CA ALA A 47 -4.42 -1.36 21.34
C ALA A 47 -4.79 -0.58 20.06
N GLU A 48 -4.72 0.76 20.12
CA GLU A 48 -4.95 1.63 18.96
C GLU A 48 -3.94 1.42 17.83
N ALA A 49 -2.65 1.26 18.16
CA ALA A 49 -1.64 0.90 17.17
C ALA A 49 -1.93 -0.48 16.52
N GLY A 50 -2.44 -1.43 17.31
CA GLY A 50 -2.91 -2.72 16.81
C GLY A 50 -4.12 -2.61 15.88
N TYR A 51 -5.06 -1.71 16.17
CA TYR A 51 -6.21 -1.48 15.30
C TYR A 51 -5.78 -0.97 13.91
N ILE A 52 -4.77 -0.10 13.81
CA ILE A 52 -4.25 0.34 12.51
C ILE A 52 -3.73 -0.85 11.68
N ALA A 53 -2.91 -1.71 12.29
CA ALA A 53 -2.37 -2.87 11.59
C ALA A 53 -3.48 -3.85 11.15
N THR A 54 -4.45 -4.10 12.04
CA THR A 54 -5.57 -5.01 11.75
C THR A 54 -6.52 -4.43 10.71
N GLY A 55 -6.77 -3.12 10.78
CA GLY A 55 -7.56 -2.37 9.82
C GLY A 55 -6.96 -2.47 8.43
N ALA A 56 -5.65 -2.19 8.30
CA ALA A 56 -4.92 -2.31 7.04
C ALA A 56 -5.03 -3.72 6.44
N LEU A 57 -4.86 -4.78 7.24
CA LEU A 57 -5.00 -6.17 6.79
C LEU A 57 -6.41 -6.49 6.28
N LEU A 58 -7.45 -6.00 6.96
CA LEU A 58 -8.84 -6.20 6.53
C LEU A 58 -9.13 -5.48 5.22
N THR A 59 -8.68 -4.23 5.09
CA THR A 59 -8.80 -3.50 3.83
C THR A 59 -8.00 -4.17 2.72
N SER A 60 -6.81 -4.71 2.98
CA SER A 60 -6.07 -5.50 1.97
C SER A 60 -6.77 -6.74 1.51
N ALA A 61 -7.43 -7.46 2.42
CA ALA A 61 -8.24 -8.62 2.03
C ALA A 61 -9.38 -8.20 1.09
N ILE A 62 -10.09 -7.12 1.42
CA ILE A 62 -11.23 -6.61 0.64
C ILE A 62 -10.75 -6.00 -0.69
N GLY A 63 -9.71 -5.17 -0.63
CA GLY A 63 -9.10 -4.46 -1.76
C GLY A 63 -8.48 -5.42 -2.75
N GLY A 64 -7.76 -6.45 -2.28
CA GLY A 64 -7.22 -7.50 -3.13
C GLY A 64 -8.31 -8.30 -3.86
N TRP A 65 -9.41 -8.63 -3.17
CA TRP A 65 -10.53 -9.34 -3.79
C TRP A 65 -11.25 -8.47 -4.83
N ALA A 66 -11.55 -7.21 -4.47
CA ALA A 66 -12.17 -6.24 -5.36
C ALA A 66 -11.30 -5.94 -6.58
N ALA A 67 -10.01 -5.66 -6.39
CA ALA A 67 -9.04 -5.41 -7.45
C ALA A 67 -8.87 -6.63 -8.35
N GLY A 68 -8.90 -7.86 -7.80
CA GLY A 68 -8.88 -9.10 -8.58
C GLY A 68 -10.09 -9.23 -9.50
N VAL A 69 -11.30 -9.03 -8.97
CA VAL A 69 -12.54 -9.07 -9.76
C VAL A 69 -12.55 -7.97 -10.83
N LEU A 70 -12.09 -6.76 -10.49
CA LEU A 70 -11.97 -5.67 -11.45
C LEU A 70 -10.91 -5.94 -12.53
N ALA A 71 -9.79 -6.58 -12.17
CA ALA A 71 -8.72 -6.94 -13.10
C ALA A 71 -9.22 -7.92 -14.19
N ASP A 72 -10.08 -8.86 -13.79
CA ASP A 72 -10.67 -9.83 -14.72
C ASP A 72 -11.75 -9.18 -15.61
N ARG A 73 -12.48 -8.16 -15.13
CA ARG A 73 -13.55 -7.49 -15.89
C ARG A 73 -13.09 -6.36 -16.81
N TYR A 74 -12.17 -5.52 -16.36
CA TYR A 74 -11.74 -4.30 -17.06
C TYR A 74 -10.35 -4.41 -17.70
N GLY A 75 -9.66 -5.54 -17.47
CA GLY A 75 -8.34 -5.84 -18.00
C GLY A 75 -7.22 -5.53 -17.01
N ARG A 76 -6.34 -6.52 -16.82
CA ARG A 76 -5.28 -6.55 -15.80
C ARG A 76 -4.36 -5.32 -15.81
N VAL A 77 -3.96 -4.83 -16.99
CA VAL A 77 -3.00 -3.71 -17.09
C VAL A 77 -3.60 -2.39 -16.62
N ARG A 78 -4.85 -2.09 -16.98
CA ARG A 78 -5.51 -0.87 -16.51
C ARG A 78 -5.65 -0.93 -15.01
N VAL A 79 -6.24 -1.99 -14.47
CA VAL A 79 -6.51 -2.11 -13.04
C VAL A 79 -5.22 -2.03 -12.21
N LEU A 80 -4.11 -2.60 -12.69
CA LEU A 80 -2.80 -2.42 -12.06
C LEU A 80 -2.37 -0.94 -11.99
N GLN A 81 -2.60 -0.15 -13.04
CA GLN A 81 -2.29 1.28 -13.02
C GLN A 81 -3.17 2.03 -12.01
N TRP A 82 -4.46 1.71 -11.96
CA TRP A 82 -5.39 2.31 -10.98
C TRP A 82 -4.97 2.01 -9.54
N THR A 83 -4.61 0.76 -9.23
CA THR A 83 -4.17 0.39 -7.88
C THR A 83 -2.83 1.01 -7.51
N VAL A 84 -1.89 1.12 -8.45
CA VAL A 84 -0.61 1.81 -8.24
C VAL A 84 -0.81 3.30 -7.97
N LEU A 85 -1.67 3.98 -8.74
CA LEU A 85 -2.00 5.40 -8.52
C LEU A 85 -2.70 5.62 -7.18
N TRP A 86 -3.64 4.73 -6.84
CA TRP A 86 -4.33 4.74 -5.56
C TRP A 86 -3.33 4.61 -4.41
N PHE A 87 -2.52 3.57 -4.41
CA PHE A 87 -1.48 3.33 -3.40
C PHE A 87 -0.54 4.53 -3.27
N ALA A 88 0.05 5.01 -4.37
CA ALA A 88 0.99 6.13 -4.35
C ALA A 88 0.37 7.41 -3.78
N THR A 89 -0.90 7.67 -4.08
CA THR A 89 -1.61 8.85 -3.57
C THR A 89 -1.79 8.77 -2.05
N PHE A 90 -2.25 7.63 -1.54
CA PHE A 90 -2.45 7.44 -0.09
C PHE A 90 -1.13 7.36 0.67
N THR A 91 -0.07 6.79 0.09
CA THR A 91 1.28 6.82 0.66
C THR A 91 1.79 8.24 0.81
N ALA A 92 1.64 9.08 -0.22
CA ALA A 92 1.99 10.49 -0.15
C ALA A 92 1.16 11.23 0.91
N LEU A 93 -0.16 10.97 0.98
CA LEU A 93 -1.03 11.56 2.00
C LEU A 93 -0.65 11.12 3.42
N SER A 94 -0.22 9.88 3.61
CA SER A 94 0.21 9.37 4.92
C SER A 94 1.40 10.15 5.50
N GLY A 95 2.23 10.76 4.65
CA GLY A 95 3.33 11.62 5.08
C GLY A 95 2.89 12.97 5.67
N PHE A 96 1.66 13.41 5.39
CA PHE A 96 1.10 14.68 5.88
C PHE A 96 0.13 14.50 7.07
N THR A 97 -0.19 13.26 7.44
CA THR A 97 -1.15 13.01 8.52
C THR A 97 -0.58 13.42 9.87
N SER A 98 -1.36 14.19 10.63
CA SER A 98 -0.94 14.73 11.93
C SER A 98 -1.71 14.13 13.11
N SER A 99 -2.64 13.20 12.86
CA SER A 99 -3.43 12.53 13.89
C SER A 99 -3.54 11.02 13.66
N PHE A 100 -3.82 10.29 14.74
CA PHE A 100 -4.09 8.85 14.72
C PHE A 100 -5.18 8.45 13.71
N GLY A 101 -6.29 9.19 13.67
CA GLY A 101 -7.43 8.87 12.80
C GLY A 101 -7.11 9.04 11.32
N GLU A 102 -6.34 10.07 10.97
CA GLU A 102 -5.88 10.29 9.59
C GLU A 102 -4.87 9.23 9.15
N LEU A 103 -3.94 8.87 10.04
CA LEU A 103 -2.99 7.79 9.78
C LEU A 103 -3.71 6.45 9.61
N PHE A 104 -4.70 6.16 10.48
CA PHE A 104 -5.53 4.97 10.36
C PHE A 104 -6.28 4.93 9.02
N PHE A 105 -6.91 6.04 8.63
CA PHE A 105 -7.68 6.12 7.40
C PHE A 105 -6.80 5.97 6.15
N THR A 106 -5.68 6.69 6.09
CA THR A 106 -4.74 6.59 4.97
C THR A 106 -4.15 5.20 4.84
N ARG A 107 -3.82 4.54 5.96
CA ARG A 107 -3.31 3.16 5.98
C ARG A 107 -4.37 2.12 5.60
N ALA A 108 -5.59 2.29 6.08
CA ALA A 108 -6.70 1.45 5.65
C ALA A 108 -6.95 1.59 4.14
N MET A 109 -6.83 2.80 3.59
CA MET A 109 -7.00 3.00 2.14
C MET A 109 -5.81 2.47 1.32
N GLN A 110 -4.59 2.42 1.87
CA GLN A 110 -3.45 1.76 1.23
C GLN A 110 -3.58 0.23 1.19
N GLY A 111 -4.32 -0.33 2.15
CA GLY A 111 -4.54 -1.77 2.32
C GLY A 111 -5.10 -2.43 1.07
#